data_AF-S8AX06-F1
#
_entry.id   AF-S8AX06-F1
#
_cell.length_a   1.000
_cell.length_b   1.000
_cell.length_c   1.000
_cell.angle_alpha   90.00
_cell.angle_beta   90.00
_cell.angle_gamma   90.00
#
_symmetry.space_group_name_H-M   'P 1'
#
loop_
_entity.id
_entity.type
_entity.pdbx_description
1 polymer ?
#
loop_
_entity_poly.entity_id
_entity_poly.type
_entity_poly.pdbx_seq_one_letter_code
_entity_poly.pdbx_strand_id
1 'polypeptide(L)'
;MTVTHERIGNDPQNFWIFDSESDTFDLTRGSKSTSLITIDTTTQRTRLDPAKTALLLIDLQNFFLHPAVRPRPEGAPPSPAEQATEALLRAGIPAARHHGIQIIWLCWGLTDDDLCQMPPAIIRTFGCYQHGRSVVAHPSEQVGKLTPTPILTPTPSQPDMRRVKDPALYKGLGTDLGPVTLSEKQTVPGGGVLMRGSWNATLFDPFQQEYEISQSQQHGVTARTDSQTKADVLFHKNRMSGLWGAGSELETFLQRENITTLLFGGVNTDQCVGSTLTDAFSKGYDCILLRDGVGTGTPYGASTVWEYNSMNCWGFVTTCDALAGASVSPT
;
A
#
# COMPACT_ATOMS: atom_id res chain seq x y z
N MET A 1 -40.84 -0.61 -19.48
CA MET A 1 -40.26 -0.03 -18.25
C MET A 1 -38.76 -0.09 -18.44
N THR A 2 -38.09 1.05 -18.58
CA THR A 2 -36.63 1.12 -18.55
C THR A 2 -36.19 0.64 -17.17
N VAL A 3 -35.44 -0.45 -17.11
CA VAL A 3 -34.87 -0.93 -15.86
C VAL A 3 -33.79 0.07 -15.48
N THR A 4 -34.05 0.86 -14.44
CA THR A 4 -33.13 1.91 -13.99
C THR A 4 -31.95 1.34 -13.20
N HIS A 5 -32.15 0.17 -12.58
CA HIS A 5 -31.18 -0.52 -11.73
C HIS A 5 -30.81 -1.89 -12.30
N GLU A 6 -29.57 -2.04 -12.76
CA GLU A 6 -29.03 -3.29 -13.30
C GLU A 6 -28.13 -3.99 -12.27
N ARG A 7 -28.34 -5.28 -12.03
CA ARG A 7 -27.48 -6.06 -11.14
C ARG A 7 -26.29 -6.63 -11.90
N ILE A 8 -25.10 -6.45 -11.34
CA ILE A 8 -23.85 -7.05 -11.82
C ILE A 8 -23.39 -8.10 -10.81
N GLY A 9 -23.21 -9.33 -11.27
CA GLY A 9 -22.84 -10.48 -10.43
C GLY A 9 -24.03 -11.27 -9.91
N ASN A 10 -23.93 -12.61 -9.97
CA ASN A 10 -24.98 -13.54 -9.57
C ASN A 10 -24.88 -13.97 -8.10
N ASP A 11 -23.73 -13.76 -7.47
CA ASP A 11 -23.51 -14.15 -6.07
C ASP A 11 -24.39 -13.27 -5.15
N PRO A 12 -25.16 -13.84 -4.21
CA PRO A 12 -26.00 -13.08 -3.29
C PRO A 12 -25.23 -12.17 -2.32
N GLN A 13 -23.94 -12.43 -2.10
CA GLN A 13 -23.06 -11.70 -1.17
C GLN A 13 -21.99 -10.87 -1.90
N ASN A 14 -21.77 -11.09 -3.20
CA ASN A 14 -20.81 -10.34 -4.01
C ASN A 14 -21.43 -9.88 -5.33
N PHE A 15 -22.03 -8.70 -5.30
CA PHE A 15 -22.70 -8.10 -6.45
C PHE A 15 -22.72 -6.58 -6.33
N TRP A 16 -22.86 -5.90 -7.46
CA TRP A 16 -23.09 -4.45 -7.53
C TRP A 16 -24.45 -4.17 -8.16
N ILE A 17 -24.96 -2.95 -7.95
CA ILE A 17 -26.09 -2.41 -8.69
C ILE A 17 -25.62 -1.19 -9.48
N PHE A 18 -25.84 -1.18 -10.78
CA PHE A 18 -25.63 0.01 -11.61
C PHE A 18 -26.95 0.75 -11.76
N ASP A 19 -26.98 2.01 -11.33
CA ASP A 19 -28.09 2.93 -11.53
C ASP A 19 -27.81 3.81 -12.75
N SER A 20 -28.57 3.59 -13.82
CA SER A 20 -28.44 4.28 -15.10
C SER A 20 -29.00 5.71 -15.12
N GLU A 21 -29.87 6.09 -14.17
CA GLU A 21 -30.37 7.47 -14.08
C GLU A 21 -29.33 8.37 -13.42
N SER A 22 -28.61 7.84 -12.43
CA SER A 22 -27.60 8.56 -11.67
C SER A 22 -26.17 8.29 -12.17
N ASP A 23 -25.97 7.38 -13.12
CA ASP A 23 -24.66 6.92 -13.60
C ASP A 23 -23.73 6.53 -12.43
N THR A 24 -24.24 5.67 -11.54
CA THR A 24 -23.57 5.29 -10.28
C THR A 24 -23.51 3.78 -10.11
N PHE A 25 -22.34 3.27 -9.76
CA PHE A 25 -22.19 1.91 -9.22
C PHE A 25 -22.40 1.91 -7.71
N ASP A 26 -23.35 1.13 -7.23
CA ASP A 26 -23.59 0.84 -5.82
C ASP A 26 -22.87 -0.45 -5.42
N LEU A 27 -21.80 -0.29 -4.64
CA LEU A 27 -20.96 -1.37 -4.13
C LEU A 27 -21.38 -1.83 -2.72
N THR A 28 -22.45 -1.26 -2.16
CA THR A 28 -22.85 -1.49 -0.77
C THR A 28 -23.42 -2.90 -0.52
N ARG A 29 -23.68 -3.64 -1.61
CA ARG A 29 -24.31 -4.97 -1.61
C ARG A 29 -25.66 -4.95 -0.87
N GLY A 30 -26.43 -3.88 -1.10
CA GLY A 30 -27.77 -3.68 -0.51
C GLY A 30 -27.75 -3.27 0.96
N SER A 31 -26.68 -2.61 1.42
CA SER A 31 -26.58 -2.12 2.79
C SER A 31 -27.79 -1.27 3.18
N LYS A 32 -28.18 -1.38 4.46
CA LYS A 32 -29.25 -0.57 5.08
C LYS A 32 -28.69 0.56 5.94
N SER A 33 -27.38 0.82 5.83
CA SER A 33 -26.72 1.94 6.50
C SER A 33 -27.35 3.28 6.09
N THR A 34 -27.50 4.18 7.04
CA THR A 34 -28.04 5.54 6.81
C THR A 34 -26.97 6.56 6.47
N SER A 35 -25.70 6.16 6.43
CA SER A 35 -24.55 7.03 6.20
C SER A 35 -23.72 6.56 4.99
N LEU A 36 -24.40 6.20 3.91
CA LEU A 36 -23.76 5.84 2.65
C LEU A 36 -23.10 7.08 2.05
N ILE A 37 -21.92 6.88 1.45
CA ILE A 37 -21.18 7.94 0.77
C ILE A 37 -21.13 7.65 -0.72
N THR A 38 -21.16 8.70 -1.54
CA THR A 38 -20.91 8.60 -2.98
C THR A 38 -19.67 9.43 -3.32
N ILE A 39 -18.69 8.79 -3.93
CA ILE A 39 -17.44 9.39 -4.38
C ILE A 39 -17.38 9.44 -5.91
N ASP A 40 -16.74 10.47 -6.43
CA ASP A 40 -16.38 10.55 -7.84
C ASP A 40 -15.19 9.63 -8.11
N THR A 41 -15.25 8.85 -9.20
CA THR A 41 -14.13 8.04 -9.68
C THR A 41 -13.87 8.33 -11.15
N THR A 42 -12.75 7.84 -11.68
CA THR A 42 -12.32 8.11 -13.06
C THR A 42 -13.27 7.56 -14.13
N THR A 43 -14.17 6.64 -13.79
CA THR A 43 -15.13 6.07 -14.74
C THR A 43 -16.55 6.54 -14.44
N GLN A 44 -17.07 6.24 -13.24
CA GLN A 44 -18.42 6.62 -12.80
C GLN A 44 -18.44 6.92 -11.30
N ARG A 45 -19.49 7.59 -10.83
CA ARG A 45 -19.69 7.75 -9.39
C ARG A 45 -19.88 6.39 -8.74
N THR A 46 -19.39 6.26 -7.51
CA THR A 46 -19.39 5.00 -6.79
C THR A 46 -19.92 5.20 -5.39
N ARG A 47 -20.98 4.47 -5.04
CA ARG A 47 -21.60 4.50 -3.71
C ARG A 47 -21.03 3.39 -2.84
N LEU A 48 -20.61 3.77 -1.63
CA LEU A 48 -19.94 2.92 -0.67
C LEU A 48 -20.67 2.94 0.68
N ASP A 49 -20.52 1.85 1.42
CA ASP A 49 -20.86 1.79 2.84
C ASP A 49 -19.57 1.94 3.65
N PRO A 50 -19.35 3.06 4.35
CA PRO A 50 -18.14 3.26 5.15
C PRO A 50 -17.90 2.15 6.19
N ALA A 51 -18.97 1.53 6.72
CA ALA A 51 -18.84 0.46 7.70
C ALA A 51 -18.21 -0.82 7.12
N LYS A 52 -18.34 -1.03 5.81
CA LYS A 52 -17.77 -2.16 5.05
C LYS A 52 -16.57 -1.76 4.19
N THR A 53 -16.05 -0.54 4.38
CA THR A 53 -14.91 -0.01 3.63
C THR A 53 -13.70 0.12 4.55
N ALA A 54 -12.51 -0.17 4.01
CA ALA A 54 -11.25 0.13 4.67
C ALA A 54 -10.31 0.95 3.78
N LEU A 55 -9.58 1.89 4.38
CA LEU A 55 -8.42 2.53 3.80
C LEU A 55 -7.17 1.73 4.16
N LEU A 56 -6.60 1.04 3.18
CA LEU A 56 -5.41 0.22 3.31
C LEU A 56 -4.17 1.02 2.94
N LEU A 57 -3.36 1.35 3.94
CA LEU A 57 -2.14 2.14 3.85
C LEU A 57 -0.91 1.23 3.86
N ILE A 58 -0.24 1.13 2.72
CA ILE A 58 0.75 0.08 2.45
C ILE A 58 2.18 0.63 2.49
N ASP A 59 3.02 0.00 3.32
CA ASP A 59 4.47 0.18 3.41
C ASP A 59 4.93 1.64 3.59
N LEU A 60 4.16 2.44 4.34
CA LEU A 60 4.51 3.81 4.73
C LEU A 60 5.56 3.83 5.85
N GLN A 61 6.66 3.10 5.65
CA GLN A 61 7.70 2.82 6.64
C GLN A 61 8.99 3.61 6.36
N ASN A 62 9.83 3.74 7.38
CA ASN A 62 11.10 4.46 7.30
C ASN A 62 12.01 4.00 6.15
N PHE A 63 12.07 2.70 5.87
CA PHE A 63 12.87 2.15 4.76
C PHE A 63 12.47 2.69 3.38
N PHE A 64 11.19 3.05 3.20
CA PHE A 64 10.64 3.51 1.92
C PHE A 64 10.51 5.02 1.83
N LEU A 65 10.38 5.72 2.95
CA LEU A 65 10.04 7.15 2.97
C LEU A 65 11.05 8.04 3.66
N HIS A 66 11.78 7.54 4.67
CA HIS A 66 12.59 8.41 5.50
C HIS A 66 13.77 8.99 4.71
N PRO A 67 14.01 10.32 4.69
CA PRO A 67 15.02 10.95 3.85
C PRO A 67 16.46 10.52 4.19
N ALA A 68 16.74 10.10 5.42
CA ALA A 68 18.03 9.51 5.79
C ALA A 68 18.32 8.16 5.08
N VAL A 69 17.28 7.47 4.60
CA VAL A 69 17.38 6.20 3.86
C VAL A 69 17.11 6.42 2.36
N ARG A 70 16.21 7.35 2.04
CA ARG A 70 15.79 7.72 0.69
C ARG A 70 16.05 9.21 0.46
N PRO A 71 17.31 9.64 0.38
CA PRO A 71 17.62 11.06 0.22
C PRO A 71 17.08 11.56 -1.11
N ARG A 72 16.38 12.69 -1.07
CA ARG A 72 16.01 13.43 -2.27
C ARG A 72 17.25 14.19 -2.77
N PRO A 73 17.62 14.08 -4.05
CA PRO A 73 18.72 14.88 -4.60
C PRO A 73 18.45 16.38 -4.44
N GLU A 74 19.52 17.15 -4.23
CA GLU A 74 19.42 18.60 -4.09
C GLU A 74 18.77 19.22 -5.33
N GLY A 75 17.79 20.11 -5.11
CA GLY A 75 17.04 20.77 -6.18
C GLY A 75 16.00 19.90 -6.91
N ALA A 76 15.92 18.59 -6.62
CA ALA A 76 14.90 17.73 -7.22
C ALA A 76 13.49 18.05 -6.68
N PRO A 77 12.42 17.94 -7.50
CA PRO A 77 11.05 18.08 -7.02
C PRO A 77 10.69 16.95 -6.02
N PRO A 78 9.62 17.11 -5.22
CA PRO A 78 9.12 16.04 -4.37
C PRO A 78 8.92 14.76 -5.17
N SER A 79 9.43 13.65 -4.65
CA SER A 79 9.25 12.32 -5.21
C SER A 79 7.77 11.92 -5.19
N PRO A 80 7.34 10.96 -6.03
CA PRO A 80 5.98 10.43 -5.98
C PRO A 80 5.59 9.89 -4.59
N ALA A 81 6.54 9.34 -3.83
CA ALA A 81 6.29 8.88 -2.47
C ALA A 81 6.05 10.03 -1.47
N GLU A 82 6.79 11.14 -1.61
CA GLU A 82 6.55 12.37 -0.82
C GLU A 82 5.20 13.01 -1.17
N GLN A 83 4.81 13.04 -2.45
CA GLN A 83 3.51 13.55 -2.89
C GLN A 83 2.35 12.69 -2.34
N ALA A 84 2.47 11.37 -2.44
CA ALA A 84 1.51 10.43 -1.84
C ALA A 84 1.39 10.62 -0.33
N THR A 85 2.52 10.86 0.34
CA THR A 85 2.55 11.13 1.78
C THR A 85 1.75 12.38 2.13
N GLU A 86 1.95 13.47 1.39
CA GLU A 86 1.22 14.73 1.59
C GLU A 86 -0.29 14.56 1.39
N ALA A 87 -0.73 13.95 0.28
CA ALA A 87 -2.14 13.77 -0.01
C ALA A 87 -2.85 12.88 1.02
N LEU A 88 -2.20 11.80 1.47
CA LEU A 88 -2.74 10.91 2.50
C LEU A 88 -2.90 11.63 3.85
N LEU A 89 -1.90 12.39 4.30
CA LEU A 89 -1.97 13.12 5.57
C LEU A 89 -2.96 14.28 5.50
N ARG A 90 -2.97 15.02 4.38
CA ARG A 90 -3.85 16.19 4.20
C ARG A 90 -5.32 15.80 4.09
N ALA A 91 -5.63 14.78 3.30
CA ALA A 91 -6.99 14.49 2.88
C ALA A 91 -7.40 13.03 3.12
N GLY A 92 -6.57 12.05 2.73
CA GLY A 92 -6.96 10.63 2.74
C GLY A 92 -7.32 10.09 4.14
N ILE A 93 -6.40 10.21 5.10
CA ILE A 93 -6.58 9.77 6.49
C ILE A 93 -7.70 10.57 7.18
N PRO A 94 -7.71 11.92 7.14
CA PRO A 94 -8.81 12.70 7.70
C PRO A 94 -10.19 12.32 7.13
N ALA A 95 -10.31 12.15 5.82
CA ALA A 95 -11.57 11.80 5.17
C ALA A 95 -12.05 10.40 5.58
N ALA A 96 -11.15 9.41 5.62
CA ALA A 96 -11.48 8.07 6.08
C ALA A 96 -12.04 8.09 7.51
N ARG A 97 -11.39 8.81 8.43
CA ARG A 97 -11.88 8.97 9.81
C ARG A 97 -13.21 9.70 9.87
N HIS A 98 -13.36 10.79 9.10
CA HIS A 98 -14.60 11.57 9.05
C HIS A 98 -15.80 10.71 8.65
N HIS A 99 -15.63 9.84 7.65
CA HIS A 99 -16.68 8.94 7.18
C HIS A 99 -16.81 7.64 7.99
N GLY A 100 -15.95 7.40 8.99
CA GLY A 100 -15.97 6.16 9.79
C GLY A 100 -15.44 4.92 9.06
N ILE A 101 -14.62 5.12 8.02
CA ILE A 101 -13.92 4.07 7.28
C ILE A 101 -12.80 3.50 8.16
N GLN A 102 -12.64 2.18 8.19
CA GLN A 102 -11.56 1.53 8.95
C GLN A 102 -10.20 1.84 8.30
N ILE A 103 -9.25 2.39 9.06
CA ILE A 103 -7.87 2.54 8.57
C ILE A 103 -7.05 1.30 8.96
N ILE A 104 -6.31 0.78 7.99
CA ILE A 104 -5.46 -0.41 8.14
C ILE A 104 -4.05 -0.06 7.67
N TRP A 105 -3.07 -0.17 8.57
CA TRP A 105 -1.65 -0.03 8.27
C TRP A 105 -1.08 -1.40 7.92
N LEU A 106 -0.58 -1.58 6.70
CA LEU A 106 -0.01 -2.83 6.23
C LEU A 106 1.48 -2.64 5.97
N CYS A 107 2.32 -3.24 6.80
CA CYS A 107 3.76 -3.01 6.80
C CYS A 107 4.53 -4.30 6.50
N TRP A 108 5.66 -4.20 5.82
CA TRP A 108 6.68 -5.25 5.94
C TRP A 108 7.08 -5.43 7.39
N GLY A 109 7.16 -6.67 7.87
CA GLY A 109 7.57 -6.95 9.24
C GLY A 109 7.89 -8.41 9.42
N LEU A 110 9.09 -8.78 8.98
CA LEU A 110 9.56 -10.16 8.94
C LEU A 110 9.96 -10.67 10.32
N THR A 111 9.64 -11.92 10.58
CA THR A 111 10.24 -12.73 11.63
C THR A 111 11.42 -13.55 11.07
N ASP A 112 12.22 -14.16 11.94
CA ASP A 112 13.29 -15.06 11.51
C ASP A 112 12.73 -16.29 10.75
N ASP A 113 11.56 -16.78 11.16
CA ASP A 113 10.86 -17.88 10.48
C ASP A 113 10.41 -17.48 9.06
N ASP A 114 9.88 -16.26 8.90
CA ASP A 114 9.53 -15.73 7.58
C ASP A 114 10.74 -15.70 6.65
N LEU A 115 11.89 -15.26 7.17
CA LEU A 115 13.13 -15.13 6.41
C LEU A 115 13.69 -16.50 6.03
N CYS A 116 13.63 -17.47 6.94
CA CYS A 116 14.06 -18.85 6.70
C CYS A 116 13.29 -19.50 5.54
N GLN A 117 11.98 -19.23 5.45
CA GLN A 117 11.09 -19.80 4.43
C GLN A 117 10.88 -18.86 3.21
N MET A 118 11.64 -17.77 3.13
CA MET A 118 11.43 -16.75 2.10
C MET A 118 11.84 -17.27 0.71
N PRO A 119 10.97 -17.17 -0.31
CA PRO A 119 11.34 -17.56 -1.66
C PRO A 119 12.52 -16.74 -2.19
N PRO A 120 13.49 -17.35 -2.89
CA PRO A 120 14.67 -16.66 -3.41
C PRO A 120 14.34 -15.46 -4.29
N ALA A 121 13.23 -15.52 -5.06
CA ALA A 121 12.79 -14.42 -5.90
C ALA A 121 12.46 -13.15 -5.10
N ILE A 122 11.90 -13.29 -3.88
CA ILE A 122 11.59 -12.17 -3.00
C ILE A 122 12.86 -11.65 -2.34
N ILE A 123 13.72 -12.54 -1.83
CA ILE A 123 15.03 -12.17 -1.26
C ILE A 123 15.84 -11.37 -2.28
N ARG A 124 15.84 -11.81 -3.54
CA ARG A 124 16.56 -11.16 -4.64
C ARG A 124 16.13 -9.70 -4.84
N THR A 125 14.87 -9.36 -4.58
CA THR A 125 14.35 -7.99 -4.76
C THR A 125 15.02 -6.99 -3.83
N PHE A 126 15.40 -7.41 -2.62
CA PHE A 126 16.02 -6.54 -1.61
C PHE A 126 17.54 -6.67 -1.49
N GLY A 127 18.17 -7.58 -2.24
CA GLY A 127 19.62 -7.75 -2.30
C GLY A 127 20.27 -7.15 -3.56
N CYS A 128 21.57 -6.84 -3.48
CA CYS A 128 22.41 -6.40 -4.59
C CYS A 128 23.42 -7.50 -4.97
N TYR A 129 23.18 -8.21 -6.07
CA TYR A 129 24.03 -9.32 -6.51
C TYR A 129 24.88 -8.87 -7.69
N GLN A 130 26.20 -8.78 -7.50
CA GLN A 130 27.15 -8.36 -8.53
C GLN A 130 28.19 -9.44 -8.76
N HIS A 131 28.67 -9.57 -10.00
CA HIS A 131 29.73 -10.52 -10.34
C HIS A 131 30.97 -10.25 -9.47
N GLY A 132 31.47 -11.28 -8.77
CA GLY A 132 32.59 -11.16 -7.83
C GLY A 132 32.25 -10.58 -6.44
N ARG A 133 30.97 -10.31 -6.14
CA ARG A 133 30.48 -9.93 -4.81
C ARG A 133 29.13 -10.59 -4.51
N SER A 134 29.15 -11.67 -3.72
CA SER A 134 27.93 -12.24 -3.13
C SER A 134 27.61 -11.51 -1.82
N VAL A 135 26.34 -11.16 -1.61
CA VAL A 135 25.84 -10.59 -0.33
C VAL A 135 25.71 -11.67 0.75
N VAL A 136 25.73 -12.95 0.33
CA VAL A 136 25.74 -14.12 1.19
C VAL A 136 27.08 -14.82 0.95
N ALA A 137 28.16 -14.26 1.46
CA ALA A 137 29.44 -14.95 1.47
C ALA A 137 29.58 -15.66 2.81
N HIS A 138 29.50 -17.00 2.81
CA HIS A 138 30.18 -17.76 3.86
C HIS A 138 31.67 -17.36 3.82
N PRO A 139 32.32 -17.09 4.98
CA PRO A 139 33.66 -16.48 5.03
C PRO A 139 34.80 -17.27 4.36
N SER A 140 34.53 -18.41 3.73
CA SER A 140 35.55 -19.38 3.31
C SER A 140 35.67 -19.63 1.80
N GLU A 141 34.89 -18.99 0.93
CA GLU A 141 34.99 -19.25 -0.52
C GLU A 141 35.81 -18.19 -1.26
N GLN A 142 37.02 -18.57 -1.70
CA GLN A 142 37.80 -17.81 -2.68
C GLN A 142 37.11 -17.89 -4.05
N VAL A 143 36.47 -16.80 -4.48
CA VAL A 143 35.90 -16.70 -5.82
C VAL A 143 37.03 -16.43 -6.82
N GLY A 144 37.38 -17.45 -7.60
CA GLY A 144 38.29 -17.31 -8.75
C GLY A 144 37.79 -16.27 -9.75
N LYS A 145 38.70 -15.67 -10.52
CA LYS A 145 38.37 -14.72 -11.61
C LYS A 145 37.57 -15.45 -12.71
N LEU A 146 36.26 -15.53 -12.56
CA LEU A 146 35.36 -15.98 -13.61
C LEU A 146 35.19 -14.87 -14.64
N THR A 147 35.44 -15.17 -15.91
CA THR A 147 35.12 -14.27 -17.02
C THR A 147 33.60 -14.07 -17.08
N PRO A 148 33.08 -12.82 -17.17
CA PRO A 148 31.63 -12.61 -17.23
C PRO A 148 31.04 -13.35 -18.42
N THR A 149 30.07 -14.23 -18.17
CA THR A 149 29.27 -14.83 -19.25
C THR A 149 28.48 -13.70 -19.94
N PRO A 150 28.40 -13.67 -21.28
CA PRO A 150 27.61 -12.65 -21.97
C PRO A 150 26.15 -12.74 -21.50
N ILE A 151 25.66 -11.65 -20.91
CA ILE A 151 24.25 -11.46 -20.57
C ILE A 151 23.53 -11.01 -21.85
N LEU A 152 22.24 -11.34 -21.98
CA LEU A 152 21.36 -10.78 -23.01
C LEU A 152 21.53 -9.24 -23.07
N THR A 153 22.17 -8.76 -24.13
CA THR A 153 22.34 -7.33 -24.39
C THR A 153 21.02 -6.77 -24.89
N PRO A 154 20.53 -5.65 -24.31
CA PRO A 154 19.36 -4.95 -24.86
C PRO A 154 19.58 -4.64 -26.34
N THR A 155 18.56 -4.84 -27.18
CA THR A 155 18.62 -4.37 -28.56
C THR A 155 18.60 -2.85 -28.57
N PRO A 156 19.09 -2.18 -29.64
CA PRO A 156 19.04 -0.71 -29.73
C PRO A 156 17.62 -0.13 -29.60
N SER A 157 16.60 -0.94 -29.89
CA SER A 157 15.18 -0.58 -29.78
C SER A 157 14.56 -0.79 -28.39
N GLN A 158 15.26 -1.40 -27.44
CA GLN A 158 14.75 -1.70 -26.11
C GLN A 158 15.55 -0.96 -25.03
N PRO A 159 14.89 -0.21 -24.13
CA PRO A 159 15.59 0.44 -23.03
C PRO A 159 16.18 -0.61 -22.08
N ASP A 160 17.36 -0.33 -21.53
CA ASP A 160 17.90 -1.12 -20.44
C ASP A 160 17.14 -0.85 -19.14
N MET A 161 16.25 -1.76 -18.78
CA MET A 161 15.39 -1.65 -17.59
C MET A 161 16.04 -2.18 -16.32
N ARG A 162 17.33 -2.54 -16.34
CA ARG A 162 18.02 -3.06 -15.16
C ARG A 162 18.18 -1.97 -14.11
N ARG A 163 17.59 -2.20 -12.94
CA ARG A 163 17.70 -1.28 -11.80
C ARG A 163 19.12 -1.28 -11.23
N VAL A 164 19.72 -0.09 -11.12
CA VAL A 164 20.91 0.13 -10.29
C VAL A 164 20.46 0.24 -8.84
N LYS A 165 20.93 -0.67 -7.99
CA LYS A 165 20.63 -0.67 -6.55
C LYS A 165 21.80 -0.10 -5.77
N ASP A 166 21.51 0.77 -4.82
CA ASP A 166 22.49 1.20 -3.83
C ASP A 166 22.88 0.00 -2.93
N PRO A 167 24.12 -0.50 -2.99
CA PRO A 167 24.55 -1.64 -2.18
C PRO A 167 24.57 -1.34 -0.67
N ALA A 168 24.61 -0.07 -0.25
CA ALA A 168 24.52 0.29 1.16
C ALA A 168 23.12 0.03 1.74
N LEU A 169 22.10 0.06 0.89
CA LEU A 169 20.69 -0.05 1.28
C LEU A 169 20.08 -1.40 0.90
N TYR A 170 20.45 -1.95 -0.25
CA TYR A 170 19.99 -3.25 -0.74
C TYR A 170 20.95 -4.37 -0.31
N LYS A 171 21.14 -4.49 1.00
CA LYS A 171 21.97 -5.52 1.63
C LYS A 171 21.27 -6.88 1.75
N GLY A 172 19.99 -6.97 1.39
CA GLY A 172 19.18 -8.18 1.53
C GLY A 172 18.27 -8.13 2.77
N LEU A 173 17.15 -8.86 2.71
CA LEU A 173 16.23 -8.98 3.83
C LEU A 173 16.95 -9.54 5.07
N GLY A 174 16.62 -9.00 6.25
CA GLY A 174 17.20 -9.46 7.52
C GLY A 174 18.62 -8.98 7.82
N THR A 175 19.36 -8.51 6.82
CA THR A 175 20.72 -8.00 7.05
C THR A 175 20.72 -6.69 7.81
N ASP A 176 21.78 -6.42 8.57
CA ASP A 176 21.88 -5.18 9.34
C ASP A 176 22.06 -3.96 8.42
N LEU A 177 21.09 -3.05 8.48
CA LEU A 177 21.14 -1.77 7.78
C LEU A 177 22.30 -0.92 8.29
N GLY A 178 22.69 -1.09 9.56
CA GLY A 178 23.71 -0.30 10.24
C GLY A 178 23.15 0.99 10.84
N PRO A 179 24.02 1.89 11.33
CA PRO A 179 23.59 3.17 11.88
C PRO A 179 23.00 4.08 10.81
N VAL A 180 21.91 4.79 11.15
CA VAL A 180 21.23 5.76 10.29
C VAL A 180 21.29 7.13 10.95
N THR A 181 21.91 8.10 10.26
CA THR A 181 22.03 9.49 10.74
C THR A 181 20.78 10.27 10.35
N LEU A 182 19.98 10.67 11.35
CA LEU A 182 18.74 11.43 11.15
C LEU A 182 18.99 12.95 11.11
N SER A 183 19.99 13.41 11.86
CA SER A 183 20.46 14.80 11.89
C SER A 183 21.91 14.84 12.38
N GLU A 184 22.56 16.01 12.37
CA GLU A 184 23.96 16.18 12.82
C GLU A 184 24.24 15.62 14.22
N LYS A 185 23.22 15.54 15.09
CA LYS A 185 23.35 15.09 16.49
C LYS A 185 22.58 13.81 16.81
N GLN A 186 21.92 13.20 15.83
CA GLN A 186 21.06 12.05 16.06
C GLN A 186 21.38 10.92 15.10
N THR A 187 21.77 9.78 15.66
CA THR A 187 21.98 8.52 14.94
C THR A 187 21.21 7.43 15.65
N VAL A 188 20.51 6.60 14.89
CA VAL A 188 19.72 5.47 15.40
C VAL A 188 20.22 4.16 14.80
N PRO A 189 20.08 3.02 15.49
CA PRO A 189 20.32 1.72 14.88
C PRO A 189 19.23 1.45 13.83
N GLY A 190 19.63 1.25 12.57
CA GLY A 190 18.68 0.96 11.48
C GLY A 190 18.02 -0.42 11.63
N GLY A 191 18.74 -1.38 12.22
CA GLY A 191 18.27 -2.74 12.48
C GLY A 191 18.25 -3.63 11.22
N GLY A 192 17.70 -4.84 11.36
CA GLY A 192 17.56 -5.78 10.26
C GLY A 192 16.61 -5.24 9.20
N VAL A 193 17.02 -5.25 7.93
CA VAL A 193 16.23 -4.73 6.81
C VAL A 193 14.86 -5.43 6.77
N LEU A 194 13.81 -4.64 6.97
CA LEU A 194 12.39 -5.03 7.00
C LEU A 194 12.01 -6.08 8.06
N MET A 195 12.87 -6.29 9.07
CA MET A 195 12.58 -7.16 10.22
C MET A 195 11.69 -6.43 11.23
N ARG A 196 10.73 -7.17 11.82
CA ARG A 196 9.86 -6.63 12.86
C ARG A 196 10.68 -6.08 14.03
N GLY A 197 10.28 -4.92 14.55
CA GLY A 197 10.98 -4.24 15.65
C GLY A 197 12.23 -3.46 15.24
N SER A 198 12.66 -3.52 13.97
CA SER A 198 13.75 -2.69 13.47
C SER A 198 13.24 -1.30 13.10
N TRP A 199 14.05 -0.26 13.34
CA TRP A 199 13.68 1.13 13.05
C TRP A 199 13.26 1.35 11.59
N ASN A 200 13.96 0.70 10.64
CA ASN A 200 13.62 0.84 9.22
C ASN A 200 12.24 0.25 8.86
N ALA A 201 11.73 -0.68 9.68
CA ALA A 201 10.44 -1.33 9.51
C ALA A 201 9.32 -0.70 10.35
N THR A 202 9.56 0.39 11.08
CA THR A 202 8.47 1.14 11.73
C THR A 202 7.83 2.10 10.72
N LEU A 203 6.61 2.56 11.03
CA LEU A 203 5.98 3.65 10.28
C LEU A 203 6.91 4.86 10.24
N PHE A 204 6.86 5.59 9.13
CA PHE A 204 7.51 6.89 9.01
C PHE A 204 6.85 7.89 9.96
N ASP A 205 7.63 8.75 10.61
CA ASP A 205 7.21 9.55 11.77
C ASP A 205 5.85 10.25 11.65
N PRO A 206 5.50 10.93 10.53
CA PRO A 206 4.18 11.53 10.38
C PRO A 206 3.04 10.51 10.48
N PHE A 207 3.21 9.32 9.93
CA PHE A 207 2.23 8.24 9.98
C PHE A 207 2.23 7.50 11.32
N GLN A 208 3.39 7.40 11.97
CA GLN A 208 3.48 6.89 13.33
C GLN A 208 2.66 7.76 14.29
N GLN A 209 2.72 9.09 14.15
CA GLN A 209 1.89 10.02 14.92
C GLN A 209 0.39 9.80 14.66
N GLU A 210 -0.01 9.65 13.40
CA GLU A 210 -1.40 9.36 13.05
C GLU A 210 -1.91 8.05 13.66
N TYR A 211 -1.09 7.00 13.62
CA TYR A 211 -1.41 5.73 14.27
C TYR A 211 -1.57 5.92 15.78
N GLU A 212 -0.62 6.57 16.47
CA GLU A 212 -0.68 6.83 17.91
C GLU A 212 -1.89 7.66 18.33
N ILE A 213 -2.25 8.68 17.55
CA ILE A 213 -3.48 9.48 17.76
C ILE A 213 -4.69 8.56 17.77
N SER A 214 -4.82 7.67 16.77
CA SER A 214 -5.94 6.72 16.70
C SER A 214 -6.01 5.80 17.93
N GLN A 215 -4.87 5.38 18.48
CA GLN A 215 -4.82 4.51 19.67
C GLN A 215 -5.17 5.28 20.96
N SER A 216 -4.79 6.56 21.05
CA SER A 216 -5.05 7.40 22.22
C SER A 216 -6.53 7.77 22.37
N GLN A 217 -7.24 7.97 21.25
CA GLN A 217 -8.68 8.28 21.24
C GLN A 217 -9.54 7.12 21.77
N GLN A 218 -9.02 5.89 21.77
CA GLN A 218 -9.67 4.73 22.37
C GLN A 218 -9.71 4.77 23.91
N HIS A 219 -8.76 5.47 24.55
CA HIS A 219 -8.58 5.49 26.00
C HIS A 219 -9.23 6.71 26.69
N GLY A 220 -9.66 7.72 25.91
CA GLY A 220 -10.36 8.89 26.40
C GLY A 220 -11.87 8.66 26.55
N VAL A 221 -12.31 8.13 27.69
CA VAL A 221 -13.73 8.13 28.07
C VAL A 221 -14.15 9.56 28.41
N THR A 222 -14.39 10.38 27.40
CA THR A 222 -15.31 11.51 27.51
C THR A 222 -16.21 11.52 26.29
N ALA A 223 -17.37 10.89 26.48
CA ALA A 223 -18.50 11.00 25.58
C ALA A 223 -18.80 12.47 25.26
N ARG A 224 -18.70 12.84 23.98
CA ARG A 224 -19.57 13.81 23.30
C ARG A 224 -19.33 13.79 21.79
N THR A 225 -20.45 13.63 21.07
CA THR A 225 -20.77 13.93 19.66
C THR A 225 -20.22 13.02 18.55
N ASP A 226 -21.04 12.01 18.21
CA ASP A 226 -21.45 11.53 16.86
C ASP A 226 -20.42 11.15 15.78
N SER A 227 -19.11 11.16 16.05
CA SER A 227 -18.11 10.54 15.17
C SER A 227 -17.30 9.51 15.95
N GLN A 228 -17.76 8.26 15.90
CA GLN A 228 -17.07 7.13 16.52
C GLN A 228 -15.93 6.70 15.58
N THR A 229 -14.82 7.44 15.60
CA THR A 229 -13.62 7.09 14.83
C THR A 229 -13.13 5.71 15.32
N LYS A 230 -13.07 4.75 14.40
CA LYS A 230 -12.52 3.41 14.70
C LYS A 230 -11.02 3.55 14.98
N ALA A 231 -10.51 2.83 15.97
CA ALA A 231 -9.07 2.74 16.15
C ALA A 231 -8.44 2.10 14.92
N ASP A 232 -7.31 2.63 14.46
CA ASP A 232 -6.59 2.05 13.35
C ASP A 232 -6.01 0.69 13.76
N VAL A 233 -5.86 -0.23 12.80
CA VAL A 233 -5.23 -1.54 13.02
C VAL A 233 -3.97 -1.66 12.18
N LEU A 234 -2.98 -2.41 12.68
CA LEU A 234 -1.71 -2.63 11.99
C LEU A 234 -1.46 -4.12 11.79
N PHE A 235 -1.10 -4.50 10.56
CA PHE A 235 -0.72 -5.86 10.20
C PHE A 235 0.67 -5.89 9.58
N HIS A 236 1.37 -7.01 9.78
CA HIS A 236 2.63 -7.28 9.13
C HIS A 236 2.46 -8.26 7.97
N LYS A 237 3.12 -7.97 6.85
CA LYS A 237 3.25 -8.89 5.71
C LYS A 237 4.68 -9.35 5.51
N ASN A 238 4.80 -10.52 4.91
CA ASN A 238 6.07 -11.16 4.58
C ASN A 238 6.26 -11.38 3.06
N ARG A 239 5.41 -10.76 2.23
CA ARG A 239 5.53 -10.71 0.77
C ARG A 239 5.22 -9.32 0.26
N MET A 240 5.32 -9.12 -1.05
CA MET A 240 4.91 -7.86 -1.71
C MET A 240 3.45 -7.55 -1.38
N SER A 241 2.56 -8.52 -1.60
CA SER A 241 1.14 -8.42 -1.29
C SER A 241 0.85 -8.83 0.16
N GLY A 242 -0.07 -8.12 0.82
CA GLY A 242 -0.64 -8.54 2.12
C GLY A 242 -1.69 -9.65 2.03
N LEU A 243 -2.08 -10.03 0.81
CA LEU A 243 -3.15 -10.98 0.48
C LEU A 243 -2.65 -12.12 -0.43
N TRP A 244 -1.33 -12.33 -0.49
CA TRP A 244 -0.63 -13.27 -1.38
C TRP A 244 -0.99 -14.76 -1.23
N GLY A 245 -1.83 -15.10 -0.25
CA GLY A 245 -2.22 -16.47 0.07
C GLY A 245 -3.55 -16.50 0.82
N ALA A 246 -3.92 -17.68 1.31
CA ALA A 246 -5.06 -17.84 2.19
C ALA A 246 -4.63 -17.67 3.66
N GLY A 247 -5.46 -16.99 4.45
CA GLY A 247 -5.33 -16.93 5.91
C GLY A 247 -4.27 -15.95 6.41
N SER A 248 -3.94 -14.90 5.64
CA SER A 248 -3.16 -13.80 6.22
C SER A 248 -3.94 -13.13 7.36
N GLU A 249 -3.24 -12.52 8.31
CA GLU A 249 -3.89 -11.80 9.42
C GLU A 249 -4.81 -10.69 8.89
N LEU A 250 -4.38 -10.00 7.83
CA LEU A 250 -5.19 -9.02 7.11
C LEU A 250 -6.47 -9.65 6.55
N GLU A 251 -6.37 -10.75 5.80
CA GLU A 251 -7.55 -11.41 5.21
C GLU A 251 -8.54 -11.85 6.29
N THR A 252 -8.02 -12.45 7.37
CA THR A 252 -8.83 -12.89 8.51
C THR A 252 -9.58 -11.72 9.14
N PHE A 253 -8.91 -10.58 9.32
CA PHE A 253 -9.53 -9.36 9.84
C PHE A 253 -10.60 -8.83 8.89
N LEU A 254 -10.30 -8.68 7.61
CA LEU A 254 -11.23 -8.16 6.61
C LEU A 254 -12.52 -9.00 6.56
N GLN A 255 -12.39 -10.33 6.59
CA GLN A 255 -13.53 -11.25 6.63
C GLN A 255 -14.34 -11.12 7.93
N ARG A 256 -13.66 -11.06 9.09
CA ARG A 256 -14.31 -10.92 10.40
C ARG A 256 -15.11 -9.62 10.52
N GLU A 257 -14.56 -8.51 10.02
CA GLU A 257 -15.20 -7.19 10.08
C GLU A 257 -16.21 -6.96 8.94
N ASN A 258 -16.43 -7.95 8.06
CA ASN A 258 -17.28 -7.84 6.87
C ASN A 258 -16.89 -6.65 5.96
N ILE A 259 -15.59 -6.37 5.85
CA ILE A 259 -15.07 -5.38 4.92
C ILE A 259 -15.12 -5.97 3.53
N THR A 260 -15.74 -5.25 2.59
CA THR A 260 -15.91 -5.68 1.20
C THR A 260 -15.23 -4.73 0.21
N THR A 261 -14.98 -3.49 0.61
CA THR A 261 -14.36 -2.46 -0.23
C THR A 261 -13.03 -2.01 0.35
N LEU A 262 -12.01 -1.89 -0.49
CA LEU A 262 -10.67 -1.45 -0.11
C LEU A 262 -10.27 -0.22 -0.93
N LEU A 263 -9.96 0.87 -0.22
CA LEU A 263 -9.27 2.05 -0.76
C LEU A 263 -7.76 1.83 -0.60
N PHE A 264 -6.98 2.01 -1.65
CA PHE A 264 -5.54 1.73 -1.65
C PHE A 264 -4.71 3.01 -1.63
N GLY A 265 -3.84 3.13 -0.63
CA GLY A 265 -2.83 4.18 -0.50
C GLY A 265 -1.46 3.60 -0.12
N GLY A 266 -0.39 4.36 -0.37
CA GLY A 266 0.96 4.01 0.04
C GLY A 266 1.93 3.72 -1.10
N VAL A 267 2.95 2.90 -0.84
CA VAL A 267 4.08 2.69 -1.75
C VAL A 267 4.47 1.21 -1.84
N ASN A 268 5.02 0.72 -2.95
CA ASN A 268 5.08 1.36 -4.26
C ASN A 268 3.83 0.98 -5.10
N THR A 269 3.31 1.91 -5.88
CA THR A 269 2.13 1.73 -6.76
C THR A 269 2.17 0.43 -7.55
N ASP A 270 3.29 0.13 -8.20
CA ASP A 270 3.48 -1.01 -9.11
C ASP A 270 3.97 -2.30 -8.43
N GLN A 271 4.17 -2.27 -7.11
CA GLN A 271 4.76 -3.39 -6.36
C GLN A 271 3.82 -3.78 -5.21
N CYS A 272 4.07 -3.32 -3.99
CA CYS A 272 3.30 -3.76 -2.82
C CYS A 272 1.83 -3.32 -2.87
N VAL A 273 1.57 -2.09 -3.32
CA VAL A 273 0.20 -1.61 -3.53
C VAL A 273 -0.47 -2.42 -4.63
N GLY A 274 0.14 -2.45 -5.82
CA GLY A 274 -0.40 -3.15 -6.99
C GLY A 274 -0.63 -4.64 -6.77
N SER A 275 0.33 -5.35 -6.18
CA SER A 275 0.17 -6.78 -5.88
C SER A 275 -0.91 -7.06 -4.84
N THR A 276 -1.02 -6.24 -3.80
CA THR A 276 -2.13 -6.37 -2.83
C THR A 276 -3.47 -6.09 -3.50
N LEU A 277 -3.55 -5.09 -4.39
CA LEU A 277 -4.75 -4.76 -5.15
C LEU A 277 -5.17 -5.92 -6.06
N THR A 278 -4.25 -6.53 -6.82
CA THR A 278 -4.60 -7.64 -7.72
C THR A 278 -5.04 -8.89 -6.97
N ASP A 279 -4.44 -9.18 -5.80
CA ASP A 279 -4.88 -10.29 -4.96
C ASP A 279 -6.24 -10.00 -4.30
N ALA A 280 -6.48 -8.76 -3.86
CA ALA A 280 -7.76 -8.31 -3.35
C ALA A 280 -8.87 -8.45 -4.41
N PHE A 281 -8.62 -7.97 -5.63
CA PHE A 281 -9.52 -8.12 -6.76
C PHE A 281 -9.84 -9.61 -7.02
N SER A 282 -8.82 -10.46 -7.06
CA SER A 282 -8.99 -11.90 -7.31
C SER A 282 -9.78 -12.60 -6.20
N LYS A 283 -9.74 -12.07 -4.98
CA LYS A 283 -10.52 -12.54 -3.82
C LYS A 283 -11.93 -11.94 -3.75
N GLY A 284 -12.31 -11.06 -4.66
CA GLY A 284 -13.65 -10.48 -4.75
C GLY A 284 -13.89 -9.24 -3.88
N TYR A 285 -12.82 -8.56 -3.44
CA TYR A 285 -12.92 -7.23 -2.83
C TYR A 285 -13.10 -6.16 -3.90
N ASP A 286 -13.90 -5.14 -3.58
CA ASP A 286 -14.10 -3.99 -4.44
C ASP A 286 -12.90 -3.04 -4.27
N CYS A 287 -12.11 -2.87 -5.32
CA CYS A 287 -10.83 -2.18 -5.23
C CYS A 287 -10.89 -0.75 -5.78
N ILE A 288 -10.41 0.22 -5.01
CA ILE A 288 -10.37 1.63 -5.42
C ILE A 288 -8.99 2.22 -5.12
N LEU A 289 -8.25 2.62 -6.15
CA LEU A 289 -6.92 3.21 -6.01
C LEU A 289 -7.03 4.73 -5.77
N LEU A 290 -6.38 5.25 -4.72
CA LEU A 290 -6.23 6.70 -4.50
C LEU A 290 -5.01 7.19 -5.27
N ARG A 291 -5.18 7.71 -6.49
CA ARG A 291 -4.04 7.98 -7.40
C ARG A 291 -3.04 9.01 -6.88
N ASP A 292 -3.53 9.99 -6.12
CA ASP A 292 -2.71 11.00 -5.43
C ASP A 292 -2.20 10.49 -4.09
N GLY A 293 -2.78 9.42 -3.53
CA GLY A 293 -2.37 8.75 -2.30
C GLY A 293 -1.43 7.56 -2.52
N VAL A 294 -0.95 7.32 -3.74
CA VAL A 294 0.03 6.26 -4.06
C VAL A 294 1.24 6.82 -4.81
N GLY A 295 2.40 6.22 -4.60
CA GLY A 295 3.64 6.67 -5.24
C GLY A 295 4.57 5.54 -5.61
N THR A 296 5.28 5.67 -6.73
CA THR A 296 6.41 4.80 -7.06
C THR A 296 7.54 5.58 -7.74
N GLY A 297 8.77 5.19 -7.44
CA GLY A 297 9.96 5.65 -8.16
C GLY A 297 10.28 4.80 -9.40
N THR A 298 9.46 3.80 -9.73
CA THR A 298 9.65 3.00 -10.95
C THR A 298 9.43 3.90 -12.19
N PRO A 299 10.39 3.97 -13.13
CA PRO A 299 10.26 4.77 -14.35
C PRO A 299 9.32 4.12 -15.39
N TYR A 300 9.39 4.57 -16.65
CA TYR A 300 8.72 3.93 -17.80
C TYR A 300 7.19 3.92 -17.77
N GLY A 301 6.56 4.88 -17.08
CA GLY A 301 5.11 4.99 -17.02
C GLY A 301 4.45 3.97 -16.09
N ALA A 302 5.20 3.40 -15.13
CA ALA A 302 4.69 2.40 -14.19
C ALA A 302 3.39 2.85 -13.49
N SER A 303 3.35 4.06 -12.93
CA SER A 303 2.11 4.59 -12.31
C SER A 303 0.95 4.63 -13.31
N THR A 304 1.20 5.14 -14.52
CA THR A 304 0.17 5.26 -15.57
C THR A 304 -0.43 3.92 -15.96
N VAL A 305 0.40 2.88 -16.12
CA VAL A 305 -0.07 1.52 -16.46
C VAL A 305 -0.91 0.93 -15.33
N TRP A 306 -0.48 1.13 -14.08
CA TRP A 306 -1.20 0.62 -12.92
C TRP A 306 -2.53 1.35 -12.68
N GLU A 307 -2.56 2.66 -12.84
CA GLU A 307 -3.81 3.44 -12.79
C GLU A 307 -4.75 3.03 -13.94
N TYR A 308 -4.25 2.88 -15.17
CA TYR A 308 -5.05 2.44 -16.31
C TYR A 308 -5.70 1.08 -16.09
N ASN A 309 -4.95 0.10 -15.59
CA ASN A 309 -5.52 -1.23 -15.31
C ASN A 309 -6.43 -1.22 -14.08
N SER A 310 -6.15 -0.38 -13.08
CA SER A 310 -7.04 -0.21 -11.92
C SER A 310 -8.40 0.30 -12.36
N MET A 311 -8.47 1.30 -13.24
CA MET A 311 -9.76 1.86 -13.70
C MET A 311 -10.48 0.99 -14.75
N ASN A 312 -9.78 0.17 -15.54
CA ASN A 312 -10.38 -0.56 -16.66
C ASN A 312 -10.52 -2.08 -16.42
N CYS A 313 -9.89 -2.63 -15.37
CA CYS A 313 -9.87 -4.06 -15.13
C CYS A 313 -10.11 -4.43 -13.66
N TRP A 314 -9.38 -3.80 -12.73
CA TRP A 314 -9.36 -4.27 -11.34
C TRP A 314 -10.31 -3.53 -10.38
N GLY A 315 -10.93 -2.44 -10.81
CA GLY A 315 -11.87 -1.68 -10.01
C GLY A 315 -11.99 -0.23 -10.46
N PHE A 316 -11.74 0.71 -9.54
CA PHE A 316 -11.91 2.14 -9.77
C PHE A 316 -10.66 2.93 -9.34
N VAL A 317 -10.58 4.18 -9.80
CA VAL A 317 -9.55 5.14 -9.37
C VAL A 317 -10.22 6.42 -8.91
N THR A 318 -9.80 6.95 -7.77
CA THR A 318 -10.25 8.25 -7.24
C THR A 318 -9.05 9.00 -6.65
N THR A 319 -9.30 10.06 -5.88
CA THR A 319 -8.28 10.82 -5.15
C THR A 319 -8.62 10.93 -3.66
N CYS A 320 -7.62 11.20 -2.83
CA CYS A 320 -7.80 11.58 -1.43
C CYS A 320 -8.74 12.78 -1.30
N ASP A 321 -8.64 13.77 -2.18
CA ASP A 321 -9.52 14.95 -2.19
C ASP A 321 -10.97 14.61 -2.57
N ALA A 322 -11.19 13.72 -3.54
CA ALA A 322 -12.53 13.28 -3.92
C ALA A 322 -13.17 12.45 -2.80
N LEU A 323 -12.38 11.66 -2.06
CA LEU A 323 -12.84 11.00 -0.84
C LEU A 323 -13.22 12.02 0.24
N ALA A 324 -12.44 13.08 0.43
CA ALA A 324 -12.77 14.16 1.37
C ALA A 324 -14.05 14.93 0.97
N GLY A 325 -14.31 15.05 -0.33
CA GLY A 325 -15.51 15.66 -0.89
C GLY A 325 -16.71 14.73 -1.04
N ALA A 326 -16.66 13.50 -0.50
CA ALA A 326 -17.71 12.51 -0.71
C ALA A 326 -19.07 13.02 -0.21
N SER A 327 -20.09 12.89 -1.04
CA SER A 327 -21.45 13.27 -0.67
C SER A 327 -22.10 12.19 0.20
N VAL A 328 -22.70 12.59 1.32
CA VAL A 328 -23.49 11.69 2.16
C VAL A 328 -24.91 11.65 1.62
N SER A 329 -25.36 10.47 1.20
CA SER A 329 -26.74 10.29 0.73
C SER A 329 -27.60 9.82 1.91
N PRO A 330 -28.64 10.56 2.32
CA PRO A 330 -29.68 9.99 3.16
C PRO A 330 -30.40 8.89 2.37
N THR A 331 -30.73 7.78 3.04
CA THR A 331 -31.52 6.67 2.50
C THR A 331 -32.80 7.12 1.83
#